data_AF-A0A6G3X4U7-F1
#
_entry.id   AF-A0A6G3X4U7-F1
#
_cell.length_a   1.000
_cell.length_b   1.000
_cell.length_c   1.000
_cell.angle_alpha   90.00
_cell.angle_beta   90.00
_cell.angle_gamma   90.00
#
_symmetry.space_group_name_H-M   'P 1'
#
loop_
_entity.id
_entity.type
_entity.pdbx_description
1 polymer ?
#
loop_
_entity_poly.entity_id
_entity_poly.type
_entity_poly.pdbx_seq_one_letter_code
_entity_poly.pdbx_strand_id
1 'polypeptide(L)'
;MTALPGRRASVGSPAGVPDCLPVPGRFAHLDPDDGACLMEAAALLSSGRFTDSPPGTHPALAALARVVNDSVGDDARLALWPLAADLADARPAGRDYAPLLVGAV
;
A
#
# COMPACT_ATOMS: atom_id res chain seq x y z
N MET A 1 20.84 9.02 23.81
CA MET A 1 20.87 9.27 22.35
C MET A 1 20.80 7.92 21.66
N THR A 2 19.60 7.36 21.51
CA THR A 2 19.40 6.09 20.80
C THR A 2 19.33 6.42 19.33
N ALA A 3 20.31 5.98 18.55
CA ALA A 3 20.33 6.19 17.11
C ALA A 3 19.07 5.56 16.51
N LEU A 4 18.26 6.33 15.76
CA LEU A 4 17.21 5.74 14.94
C LEU A 4 17.87 4.71 14.01
N PRO A 5 17.38 3.46 13.95
CA PRO A 5 17.88 2.50 12.98
C PRO A 5 17.82 3.16 11.60
N GLY A 6 18.95 3.12 10.88
CA GLY A 6 19.12 3.82 9.62
C GLY A 6 17.92 3.56 8.73
N ARG A 7 17.19 4.64 8.41
CA ARG A 7 16.10 4.65 7.42
C ARG A 7 16.63 3.92 6.20
N ARG A 8 16.13 2.70 5.94
CA ARG A 8 16.32 2.11 4.61
C ARG A 8 15.81 3.18 3.66
N ALA A 9 16.70 3.64 2.77
CA ALA A 9 16.29 4.50 1.68
C ALA A 9 15.05 3.83 1.07
N SER A 10 13.97 4.61 0.91
CA SER A 10 12.85 4.21 0.07
C SER A 10 13.48 3.72 -1.22
N VAL A 11 13.53 2.39 -1.40
CA VAL A 11 14.01 1.78 -2.63
C VAL A 11 13.18 2.46 -3.69
N GLY A 12 13.83 3.15 -4.62
CA GLY A 12 13.13 3.69 -5.78
C GLY A 12 12.38 2.52 -6.38
N SER A 13 11.05 2.56 -6.27
CA SER A 13 10.20 1.45 -6.67
C SER A 13 10.55 1.13 -8.12
N PRO A 14 10.99 -0.09 -8.45
CA PRO A 14 11.27 -0.44 -9.84
C PRO A 14 9.97 -0.23 -10.60
N ALA A 15 10.01 0.71 -11.54
CA ALA A 15 8.89 1.08 -12.38
C ALA A 15 8.34 -0.16 -13.07
N GLY A 16 7.20 -0.65 -12.59
CA GLY A 16 6.50 -1.78 -13.17
C GLY A 16 5.35 -2.17 -12.25
N VAL A 17 4.13 -1.98 -12.73
CA VAL A 17 2.98 -2.71 -12.18
C VAL A 17 3.33 -4.19 -12.22
N PRO A 18 3.29 -4.94 -11.11
CA PRO A 18 3.44 -6.38 -11.18
C PRO A 18 2.36 -6.93 -12.11
N ASP A 19 2.77 -7.59 -13.20
CA ASP A 19 1.89 -8.05 -14.29
C ASP A 19 0.75 -8.98 -13.82
N CYS A 20 0.85 -9.50 -12.60
CA CYS A 20 -0.12 -10.42 -11.99
C CYS A 20 -1.16 -9.74 -11.07
N LEU A 21 -1.14 -8.41 -10.91
CA LEU A 21 -2.11 -7.73 -10.07
C LEU A 21 -3.44 -7.47 -10.80
N PRO A 22 -4.58 -7.52 -10.07
CA PRO A 22 -5.88 -7.14 -10.62
C PRO A 22 -5.94 -5.70 -11.15
N VAL A 23 -7.01 -5.39 -11.88
CA VAL A 23 -7.24 -4.02 -12.36
C VAL A 23 -7.51 -3.06 -11.18
N PRO A 24 -6.93 -1.84 -11.16
CA PRO A 24 -7.15 -0.89 -10.06
C PRO A 24 -8.62 -0.45 -9.95
N GLY A 25 -9.20 -0.67 -8.77
CA GLY A 25 -10.59 -0.36 -8.43
C GLY A 25 -10.73 0.54 -7.22
N ARG A 26 -11.90 1.16 -7.08
CA ARG A 26 -12.29 1.91 -5.87
C ARG A 26 -13.07 1.01 -4.92
N PHE A 27 -13.02 1.32 -3.63
CA PHE A 27 -13.68 0.56 -2.57
C PHE A 27 -13.18 -0.89 -2.47
N ALA A 28 -13.74 -1.64 -1.52
CA ALA A 28 -13.40 -3.04 -1.33
C ALA A 28 -14.12 -3.94 -2.35
N HIS A 29 -13.45 -5.01 -2.75
CA HIS A 29 -13.92 -6.04 -3.64
C HIS A 29 -13.96 -7.38 -2.91
N LEU A 30 -14.76 -8.32 -3.40
CA LEU A 30 -14.86 -9.66 -2.82
C LEU A 30 -13.95 -10.67 -3.52
N ASP A 31 -13.64 -10.43 -4.80
CA ASP A 31 -12.85 -11.30 -5.65
C ASP A 31 -11.84 -10.49 -6.48
N PRO A 32 -10.60 -10.98 -6.68
CA PRO A 32 -9.60 -10.35 -7.56
C PRO A 32 -10.08 -10.13 -9.01
N ASP A 33 -10.98 -10.97 -9.52
CA ASP A 33 -11.50 -10.84 -10.89
C ASP A 33 -12.39 -9.60 -11.08
N ASP A 34 -12.94 -9.05 -9.98
CA ASP A 34 -13.73 -7.81 -9.99
C ASP A 34 -12.86 -6.53 -9.98
N GLY A 35 -11.53 -6.70 -9.89
CA GLY A 35 -10.57 -5.63 -9.64
C GLY A 35 -10.13 -5.57 -8.17
N ALA A 36 -9.28 -4.62 -7.85
CA ALA A 36 -8.73 -4.47 -6.50
C ALA A 36 -8.43 -3.02 -6.14
N CYS A 37 -8.72 -2.63 -4.90
CA CYS A 37 -8.16 -1.42 -4.33
C CYS A 37 -6.67 -1.59 -4.05
N LEU A 38 -5.98 -0.46 -3.82
CA LEU A 38 -4.56 -0.45 -3.51
C LEU A 38 -4.18 -1.38 -2.33
N MET A 39 -5.05 -1.52 -1.33
CA MET A 39 -4.78 -2.38 -0.16
C MET A 39 -4.98 -3.86 -0.43
N GLU A 40 -5.92 -4.22 -1.30
CA GLU A 40 -6.11 -5.60 -1.76
C GLU A 40 -4.90 -6.07 -2.56
N ALA A 41 -4.38 -5.23 -3.44
CA ALA A 41 -3.11 -5.49 -4.13
C ALA A 41 -1.95 -5.66 -3.14
N ALA A 42 -1.81 -4.79 -2.16
CA ALA A 42 -0.78 -4.92 -1.12
C ALA A 42 -0.95 -6.21 -0.28
N ALA A 43 -2.19 -6.64 -0.02
CA ALA A 43 -2.48 -7.88 0.70
C ALA A 43 -2.09 -9.13 -0.09
N LEU A 44 -2.36 -9.14 -1.40
CA LEU A 44 -1.91 -10.19 -2.31
C LEU A 44 -0.38 -10.30 -2.32
N LEU A 45 0.33 -9.17 -2.42
CA LEU A 45 1.79 -9.15 -2.43
C LEU A 45 2.41 -9.56 -1.08
N SER A 46 1.80 -9.17 0.04
CA SER A 46 2.35 -9.46 1.38
C SER A 46 2.01 -10.86 1.90
N SER A 47 0.84 -11.39 1.55
CA SER A 47 0.30 -12.59 2.20
C SER A 47 -0.44 -13.57 1.28
N GLY A 48 -0.64 -13.21 0.01
CA GLY A 48 -1.45 -13.98 -0.94
C GLY A 48 -2.95 -14.00 -0.63
N ARG A 49 -3.40 -13.29 0.41
CA ARG A 49 -4.81 -13.18 0.79
C ARG A 49 -5.42 -11.93 0.18
N PHE A 50 -6.64 -12.05 -0.34
CA PHE A 50 -7.40 -10.93 -0.84
C PHE A 50 -8.17 -10.25 0.30
N THR A 51 -7.75 -9.05 0.67
CA THR A 51 -8.37 -8.24 1.72
C THR A 51 -7.90 -6.80 1.62
N ASP A 52 -8.78 -5.84 1.92
CA ASP A 52 -8.42 -4.42 2.00
C ASP A 52 -7.65 -4.05 3.27
N SER A 53 -7.38 -5.02 4.14
CA SER A 53 -6.75 -4.85 5.46
C SER A 53 -5.48 -5.70 5.59
N PRO A 54 -4.45 -5.42 4.75
CA PRO A 54 -3.23 -6.21 4.67
C PRO A 54 -2.49 -6.32 6.02
N PRO A 55 -2.03 -7.53 6.42
CA PRO A 55 -1.24 -7.71 7.65
C PRO A 55 0.14 -7.05 7.56
N GLY A 56 0.70 -6.93 6.34
CA GLY A 56 1.99 -6.32 6.06
C GLY A 56 2.00 -4.80 6.04
N THR A 57 0.84 -4.14 6.18
CA THR A 57 0.72 -2.68 6.24
C THR A 57 0.31 -2.24 7.65
N HIS A 58 0.83 -1.10 8.11
CA HIS A 58 0.35 -0.51 9.35
C HIS A 58 -1.13 -0.03 9.20
N PRO A 59 -2.03 -0.29 10.17
CA PRO A 59 -3.47 0.03 10.03
C PRO A 59 -3.77 1.50 9.68
N ALA A 60 -3.02 2.45 10.25
CA ALA A 60 -3.18 3.87 9.93
C ALA A 60 -2.82 4.20 8.47
N LEU A 61 -1.78 3.56 7.93
CA LEU A 61 -1.39 3.75 6.54
C LEU A 61 -2.40 3.08 5.59
N ALA A 62 -2.90 1.90 5.95
CA ALA A 62 -3.96 1.24 5.21
C ALA A 62 -5.25 2.08 5.15
N ALA A 63 -5.63 2.70 6.27
CA ALA A 63 -6.77 3.59 6.32
C ALA A 63 -6.60 4.80 5.38
N LEU A 64 -5.44 5.47 5.41
CA LEU A 64 -5.15 6.57 4.49
C LEU A 64 -5.16 6.12 3.03
N ALA A 65 -4.51 5.00 2.72
CA ALA A 65 -4.40 4.48 1.37
C ALA A 65 -5.78 4.19 0.77
N ARG A 66 -6.71 3.62 1.54
CA ARG A 66 -8.11 3.43 1.10
C ARG A 66 -8.80 4.76 0.80
N VAL A 67 -8.69 5.74 1.70
CA VAL A 67 -9.29 7.07 1.49
C VAL A 67 -8.75 7.72 0.22
N VAL A 68 -7.43 7.68 0.00
CA VAL A 68 -6.81 8.25 -1.21
C VAL A 68 -7.27 7.48 -2.45
N ASN A 69 -7.21 6.15 -2.44
CA ASN A 69 -7.64 5.29 -3.55
C ASN A 69 -9.08 5.58 -3.99
N ASP A 70 -9.97 5.80 -3.03
CA ASP A 70 -11.40 6.00 -3.27
C ASP A 70 -11.74 7.44 -3.69
N SER A 71 -10.86 8.41 -3.39
CA SER A 71 -11.09 9.83 -3.67
C SER A 71 -10.50 10.29 -5.00
N VAL A 72 -9.59 9.52 -5.60
CA VAL A 72 -8.90 9.91 -6.84
C VAL A 72 -9.58 9.34 -8.09
N GLY A 73 -9.40 10.05 -9.22
CA GLY A 73 -9.79 9.58 -10.55
C GLY A 73 -8.92 8.41 -11.04
N ASP A 74 -9.33 7.79 -12.15
CA ASP A 74 -8.74 6.53 -12.64
C ASP A 74 -7.26 6.66 -13.00
N ASP A 75 -6.85 7.75 -13.67
CA ASP A 75 -5.44 8.01 -14.02
C ASP A 75 -4.56 8.13 -12.77
N ALA A 76 -5.06 8.84 -11.75
CA ALA A 76 -4.35 8.98 -10.49
C ALA A 76 -4.32 7.66 -9.72
N ARG A 77 -5.37 6.83 -9.79
CA ARG A 77 -5.40 5.50 -9.18
C ARG A 77 -4.37 4.56 -9.83
N LEU A 78 -4.23 4.62 -11.15
CA LEU A 78 -3.17 3.92 -11.88
C LEU A 78 -1.78 4.34 -11.40
N ALA A 79 -1.57 5.64 -11.12
CA ALA A 79 -0.31 6.14 -10.59
C ALA A 79 -0.02 5.68 -9.14
N LEU A 80 -1.04 5.31 -8.36
CA LEU A 80 -0.85 4.70 -7.03
C LEU A 80 -0.38 3.24 -7.13
N TRP A 81 -0.64 2.55 -8.22
CA TRP A 81 -0.49 1.10 -8.32
C TRP A 81 0.94 0.57 -8.04
N PRO A 82 2.02 1.22 -8.50
CA PRO A 82 3.38 0.82 -8.15
C PRO A 82 3.68 0.87 -6.64
N LEU A 83 2.91 1.64 -5.86
CA LEU A 83 3.08 1.75 -4.41
C LEU A 83 2.57 0.51 -3.65
N ALA A 84 1.80 -0.38 -4.31
CA ALA A 84 1.29 -1.60 -3.66
C ALA A 84 2.41 -2.46 -3.06
N ALA A 85 3.55 -2.56 -3.75
CA ALA A 85 4.72 -3.31 -3.28
C ALA A 85 5.37 -2.67 -2.05
N ASP A 86 5.50 -1.34 -2.04
CA ASP A 86 6.04 -0.61 -0.88
C ASP A 86 5.10 -0.74 0.34
N LEU A 87 3.80 -0.70 0.10
CA LEU A 87 2.76 -0.83 1.13
C LEU A 87 2.68 -2.24 1.71
N ALA A 88 3.03 -3.27 0.93
CA ALA A 88 2.99 -4.68 1.34
C ALA A 88 3.93 -4.99 2.52
N ASP A 89 5.02 -4.22 2.70
CA ASP A 89 5.96 -4.37 3.83
C ASP A 89 6.04 -3.10 4.72
N ALA A 90 5.03 -2.23 4.66
CA ALA A 90 4.99 -0.97 5.39
C ALA A 90 4.54 -1.09 6.85
N ARG A 91 4.60 -2.29 7.45
CA ARG A 91 4.36 -2.51 8.87
C ARG A 91 5.71 -2.62 9.61
N PRO A 92 6.08 -1.64 10.45
CA PRO A 92 7.29 -1.73 11.24
C PRO A 92 7.22 -2.89 12.26
N ALA A 93 8.36 -3.56 12.48
CA ALA A 93 8.48 -4.64 13.46
C ALA A 93 8.35 -4.16 14.92
N GLY A 94 8.71 -2.89 15.18
CA GLY A 94 8.56 -2.24 16.48
C GLY A 94 7.27 -1.42 16.57
N ARG A 95 6.65 -1.39 17.75
CA ARG A 95 5.45 -0.57 18.04
C ARG A 95 5.77 0.84 18.53
N ASP A 96 7.05 1.24 18.49
CA ASP A 96 7.54 2.37 19.28
C ASP A 96 7.07 3.73 18.77
N TYR A 97 6.56 3.82 17.53
CA TYR A 97 6.08 5.07 16.94
C TYR A 97 4.87 4.84 16.03
N ALA A 98 3.86 5.70 16.13
CA ALA A 98 2.85 5.81 15.08
C ALA A 98 3.54 6.25 13.77
N PRO A 99 3.12 5.73 12.59
CA PRO A 99 3.73 6.14 11.33
C PRO A 99 3.58 7.65 11.13
N LEU A 100 4.71 8.36 10.97
CA LEU A 100 4.72 9.76 10.61
C LEU A 100 4.56 9.86 9.09
N LEU A 101 3.47 10.47 8.65
CA LEU A 101 3.24 10.80 7.24
C LEU A 101 3.76 12.21 6.97
N VAL A 102 4.75 12.30 6.09
CA VAL A 102 5.30 13.58 5.62
C VAL A 102 4.92 13.73 4.15
N GLY A 103 3.97 14.62 3.87
CA GLY A 103 3.68 15.05 2.51
C GLY A 103 4.59 16.21 2.11
N ALA A 104 5.13 16.16 0.90
CA ALA A 104 5.70 17.33 0.24
C ALA A 104 4.66 17.85 -0.76
N VAL A 105 4.39 19.16 -0.71
CA VAL A 105 3.55 19.89 -1.67
C VAL A 105 4.42 20.64 -2.67
#